data_AF-A0AAJ0L5V9-F1
#
_entry.id   AF-A0AAJ0L5V9-F1
#
_cell.length_a   1.000
_cell.length_b   1.000
_cell.length_c   1.000
_cell.angle_alpha   90.00
_cell.angle_beta   90.00
_cell.angle_gamma   90.00
#
_symmetry.space_group_name_H-M   'P 1'
#
loop_
_entity.id
_entity.type
_entity.pdbx_description
1 polymer ?
#
loop_
_entity_poly.entity_id
_entity_poly.type
_entity_poly.pdbx_seq_one_letter_code
_entity_poly.pdbx_strand_id
1 'polypeptide(L)' 'MSAIAVASMPDWPAGMTRDLALAYTGVAEAQLREWERRGLVRFCPRGPRGAAIAARKSLDDALSTLFSSAALDESAIEFD' A
#
# COMPACT_ATOMS: atom_id res chain seq x y z
N MET A 1 -10.75 -31.16 9.64
CA MET A 1 -10.44 -29.76 9.29
C MET A 1 -9.56 -29.78 8.05
N SER A 2 -10.03 -29.25 6.93
CA SER A 2 -9.24 -29.22 5.70
C SER A 2 -8.22 -28.09 5.75
N ALA A 3 -6.95 -28.40 5.49
CA ALA A 3 -5.89 -27.40 5.42
C ALA A 3 -6.01 -26.59 4.11
N ILE A 4 -5.90 -25.27 4.20
CA ILE A 4 -5.82 -24.38 3.02
C ILE A 4 -4.43 -24.52 2.40
N ALA A 5 -4.36 -24.68 1.07
CA ALA A 5 -3.09 -24.67 0.36
C ALA A 5 -2.42 -23.29 0.51
N VAL A 6 -1.11 -23.25 0.74
CA VAL A 6 -0.34 -22.00 0.96
C VAL A 6 -0.54 -20.99 -0.18
N ALA A 7 -0.70 -21.45 -1.42
CA ALA A 7 -0.99 -20.60 -2.57
C ALA A 7 -2.34 -19.86 -2.51
N SER A 8 -3.26 -20.29 -1.62
CA SER A 8 -4.57 -19.69 -1.41
C SER A 8 -4.66 -18.91 -0.11
N MET A 9 -3.56 -18.75 0.64
CA MET A 9 -3.55 -17.88 1.81
C MET A 9 -3.61 -16.42 1.37
N PRO A 10 -4.50 -15.60 1.96
CA PRO A 10 -4.47 -14.17 1.72
C PRO A 10 -3.15 -13.59 2.24
N ASP A 11 -2.58 -12.64 1.49
CA ASP A 11 -1.36 -11.95 1.87
C ASP A 11 -1.54 -11.26 3.24
N TRP A 12 -0.86 -11.80 4.25
CA TRP A 12 -0.82 -11.24 5.59
C TRP A 12 0.37 -10.26 5.71
N PRO A 13 0.23 -9.10 6.39
CA PRO A 13 -0.98 -8.57 7.01
C PRO A 13 -1.93 -7.94 5.99
N ALA A 14 -3.23 -8.23 6.12
CA ALA A 14 -4.27 -7.68 5.23
C ALA A 14 -4.56 -6.20 5.49
N GLY A 15 -4.29 -5.72 6.72
CA GLY A 15 -4.45 -4.33 7.10
C GLY A 15 -3.30 -3.85 7.98
N MET A 16 -2.94 -2.58 7.82
CA MET A 16 -1.77 -1.96 8.45
C MET A 16 -2.16 -0.67 9.17
N THR A 17 -1.64 -0.48 10.38
CA THR A 17 -1.66 0.83 11.05
C THR A 17 -0.83 1.83 10.27
N ARG A 18 -0.96 3.12 10.56
CA ARG A 18 -0.21 4.17 9.87
C ARG A 18 1.30 3.95 9.95
N ASP A 19 1.82 3.64 11.14
CA ASP A 19 3.25 3.42 11.34
C ASP A 19 3.76 2.22 10.53
N LEU A 20 2.98 1.13 10.49
CA LEU A 20 3.32 -0.05 9.70
C LEU A 20 3.22 0.23 8.21
N ALA A 21 2.23 1.01 7.77
CA ALA A 21 2.09 1.42 6.37
C ALA A 21 3.29 2.27 5.91
N LEU A 22 3.79 3.18 6.75
CA LEU A 22 5.00 3.95 6.46
C LEU A 22 6.22 3.04 6.34
N ALA A 23 6.41 2.12 7.29
CA ALA A 23 7.52 1.17 7.26
C ALA A 23 7.45 0.23 6.03
N TYR A 24 6.25 -0.18 5.64
CA TYR A 24 6.04 -1.09 4.51
C TYR A 24 6.23 -0.39 3.15
N THR A 25 5.65 0.80 2.98
CA THR A 25 5.68 1.52 1.69
C THR A 25 6.97 2.32 1.47
N GLY A 26 7.67 2.68 2.55
CA GLY A 26 8.89 3.50 2.50
C GLY A 26 8.67 4.97 2.09
N VAL A 27 7.42 5.41 1.94
CA VAL A 27 7.11 6.79 1.55
C VAL A 27 7.15 7.73 2.76
N ALA A 28 7.36 9.02 2.50
CA ALA A 28 7.27 10.05 3.54
C ALA A 28 5.83 10.20 4.08
N GLU A 29 5.70 10.62 5.34
CA GLU A 29 4.38 10.83 5.97
C GLU A 29 3.49 11.81 5.20
N ALA A 30 4.09 12.84 4.60
CA ALA A 30 3.38 13.79 3.75
C ALA A 30 2.71 13.10 2.54
N GLN A 31 3.39 12.14 1.91
CA GLN A 31 2.86 11.37 0.79
C GLN A 31 1.70 10.46 1.23
N LEU A 32 1.81 9.82 2.39
CA LEU A 32 0.72 8.99 2.93
C LEU A 32 -0.52 9.84 3.26
N ARG A 33 -0.33 11.04 3.83
CA ARG A 33 -1.41 12.01 4.06
C ARG A 33 -2.05 12.52 2.76
N GLU A 34 -1.25 12.70 1.71
CA GLU A 34 -1.75 13.03 0.37
C GLU A 34 -2.67 11.94 -0.17
N TRP A 35 -2.25 10.68 -0.08
CA TRP A 35 -3.06 9.54 -0.50
C TRP A 35 -4.39 9.44 0.25
N GLU A 36 -4.38 9.71 1.57
CA GLU A 36 -5.61 9.78 2.35
C GLU A 36 -6.53 10.91 1.89
N ARG A 37 -5.98 12.10 1.63
CA ARG A 37 -6.77 13.26 1.18
C ARG A 37 -7.39 13.02 -0.21
N ARG A 38 -6.67 12.34 -1.10
CA ARG A 38 -7.16 11.94 -2.42
C ARG A 38 -8.10 10.73 -2.38
N GLY A 39 -8.25 10.08 -1.23
CA GLY A 39 -9.06 8.87 -1.07
C GLY A 39 -8.44 7.61 -1.70
N LEU A 40 -7.16 7.65 -2.08
CA LEU A 40 -6.44 6.48 -2.62
C LEU A 40 -6.21 5.42 -1.53
N VAL A 41 -5.96 5.88 -0.30
CA VAL A 41 -5.79 5.04 0.88
C VAL A 41 -6.78 5.51 1.94
N ARG A 42 -7.47 4.59 2.62
CA ARG A 42 -8.42 4.94 3.68
C ARG A 42 -8.11 4.20 4.97
N PHE A 43 -7.79 4.95 6.02
CA PHE A 43 -7.65 4.41 7.36
C PHE A 43 -9.02 4.35 8.03
N CYS A 44 -9.47 3.12 8.33
CA CYS A 44 -10.75 2.88 8.99
C CYS A 44 -10.52 2.31 10.39
N PRO A 45 -11.34 2.66 11.41
CA PRO A 45 -11.23 2.15 12.77
C PRO A 45 -11.71 0.68 12.83
N ARG A 46 -10.93 -0.22 12.25
CA ARG A 46 -11.21 -1.68 12.15
C ARG A 46 -10.11 -2.53 12.80
N GLY A 47 -9.03 -1.91 13.26
CA GLY A 47 -7.94 -2.59 13.93
C GLY A 47 -8.24 -2.91 15.40
N PRO A 48 -7.33 -3.64 16.07
CA PRO A 48 -7.42 -3.91 17.49
C PRO A 48 -7.59 -2.61 18.29
N ARG A 49 -8.49 -2.62 19.28
CA ARG A 49 -8.79 -1.46 20.12
C ARG A 49 -9.25 -0.20 19.35
N GLY A 50 -9.84 -0.38 18.17
CA GLY A 50 -10.31 0.74 17.34
C GLY A 50 -9.20 1.46 16.56
N ALA A 51 -8.01 0.86 16.48
CA ALA A 51 -6.91 1.42 15.70
C ALA A 51 -7.33 1.60 14.23
N ALA A 52 -6.98 2.75 13.66
CA ALA A 52 -7.23 3.04 12.27
C ALA A 52 -6.23 2.25 11.40
N ILE A 53 -6.75 1.43 10.49
CA ILE A 53 -5.94 0.58 9.59
C ILE A 53 -6.34 0.82 8.13
N ALA A 54 -5.34 0.78 7.25
CA ALA A 54 -5.52 0.77 5.80
C ALA A 54 -5.37 -0.65 5.26
N ALA A 55 -6.03 -0.96 4.15
CA ALA A 55 -5.86 -2.26 3.49
C ALA A 55 -4.51 -2.32 2.76
N ARG A 56 -3.78 -3.43 2.89
CA ARG A 56 -2.50 -3.63 2.18
C ARG A 56 -2.66 -3.40 0.68
N LYS A 57 -3.69 -4.00 0.07
CA LYS A 57 -4.01 -3.81 -1.35
C LYS A 57 -4.14 -2.34 -1.76
N SER A 58 -4.78 -1.49 -0.94
CA SER A 58 -4.89 -0.06 -1.27
C SER A 58 -3.54 0.67 -1.24
N LEU A 59 -2.62 0.23 -0.37
CA LEU A 59 -1.25 0.76 -0.34
C LEU A 59 -0.47 0.29 -1.57
N ASP A 60 -0.60 -0.98 -1.94
CA ASP A 60 0.05 -1.53 -3.14
C ASP A 60 -0.47 -0.86 -4.43
N ASP A 61 -1.79 -0.66 -4.55
CA ASP A 61 -2.40 0.04 -5.70
C ASP A 61 -1.94 1.52 -5.76
N ALA A 62 -1.79 2.18 -4.61
CA ALA A 62 -1.26 3.55 -4.53
C ALA A 62 0.23 3.65 -4.90
N LEU A 63 1.04 2.67 -4.45
CA LEU A 63 2.45 2.53 -4.85
C LEU A 63 2.57 2.29 -6.35
N SER A 64 1.80 1.35 -6.88
CA SER A 64 1.75 1.06 -8.30
C SER A 64 1.41 2.30 -9.11
N THR A 65 0.43 3.10 -8.67
CA THR A 65 0.09 4.36 -9.33
C THR A 65 1.24 5.37 -9.27
N LEU A 66 1.89 5.53 -8.11
CA LEU A 66 3.01 6.45 -7.92
C LEU A 66 4.19 6.12 -8.85
N PHE A 67 4.54 4.85 -8.97
CA PHE A 67 5.70 4.39 -9.75
C PHE A 67 5.37 4.06 -11.22
N SER A 68 4.12 3.71 -11.56
CA SER A 68 3.70 3.57 -12.96
C SER A 68 3.68 4.91 -13.68
N SER A 69 3.44 6.01 -12.96
CA SER A 69 3.60 7.36 -13.51
C SER A 69 5.05 7.72 -13.80
N ALA A 70 6.02 7.11 -13.09
CA ALA A 70 7.45 7.37 -13.29
C ALA A 70 8.02 6.56 -14.47
N ALA A 71 7.49 5.37 -14.74
CA ALA A 71 7.93 4.52 -15.85
C ALA A 71 7.63 5.08 -17.25
N LEU A 72 6.73 6.07 -17.36
CA LEU A 72 6.43 6.72 -18.64
C LEU A 72 7.53 7.71 -19.09
N ASP A 73 8.46 8.08 -18.20
CA ASP A 73 9.62 8.93 -18.51
C ASP A 73 10.86 8.13 -18.95
N GLU A 74 10.83 6.78 -18.91
CA GLU A 74 11.95 5.91 -19.32
C GLU A 74 12.05 5.68 -20.84
N SER A 75 11.31 6.44 -21.66
CA SER A 75 11.42 6.37 -23.13
C SER A 75 12.61 7.14 -23.72
N ALA A 76 13.57 7.59 -22.91
CA ALA A 76 14.70 8.41 -23.37
C ALA A 76 16.07 8.07 -22.75
N ILE A 77 16.32 6.82 -22.34
CA ILE A 77 17.69 6.40 -22.04
C ILE A 77 18.24 5.60 -23.24
N GLU A 78 18.52 6.35 -24.31
CA GLU A 78 19.34 5.88 -25.42
C GLU A 78 20.80 5.93 -24.93
N PHE A 79 21.36 4.77 -24.60
CA PHE A 79 22.79 4.65 -24.32
C PHE A 79 23.53 4.60 -25.67
N ASP A 80 24.27 5.66 -25.99
CA ASP A 80 25.31 5.68 -27.04
C ASP A 80 26.58 4.94 -26.55
#